data_AF-A0A2D9ECQ4-F1
#
_entry.id   AF-A0A2D9ECQ4-F1
#
_cell.length_a   1.000
_cell.length_b   1.000
_cell.length_c   1.000
_cell.angle_alpha   90.00
_cell.angle_beta   90.00
_cell.angle_gamma   90.00
#
_symmetry.space_group_name_H-M   'P 1'
#
loop_
_entity.id
_entity.type
_entity.pdbx_description
1 polymer ?
#
loop_
_entity_poly.entity_id
_entity_poly.type
_entity_poly.pdbx_seq_one_letter_code
_entity_poly.pdbx_strand_id
1 'polypeptide(L)'
;MIRLLQKSLILATILLPTSALVIAQSEQLIKEFRTPQEILDSYGGLKHAVLQMTRDEWEIVRAWEGFDENEYIAALKVFKDSYADERARRKEERLKKAQATDCGCWVEPDDTYMTLVPPPGLGGLGPNEVQWATQGGAGWDVDCASPPIQFPGWTFELYGSVYDEFYVNSKGMISF
;
A
#
# COMPACT_ATOMS: atom_id res chain seq x y z
N MET A 1 11.55 59.29 66.19
CA MET A 1 12.24 60.32 65.38
C MET A 1 12.68 59.66 64.09
N ILE A 2 11.97 59.94 62.98
CA ILE A 2 12.49 60.74 61.84
C ILE A 2 13.58 59.95 61.11
N ARG A 3 13.19 59.23 60.05
CA ARG A 3 13.53 59.50 58.64
C ARG A 3 15.03 59.66 58.38
N LEU A 4 15.56 58.87 57.46
CA LEU A 4 16.20 59.31 56.21
C LEU A 4 16.88 58.06 55.59
N LEU A 5 16.35 57.57 54.46
CA LEU A 5 17.03 57.61 53.15
C LEU A 5 18.12 56.53 53.00
N GLN A 6 18.36 55.87 51.88
CA GLN A 6 17.68 55.63 50.61
C GLN A 6 18.75 54.85 49.80
N LYS A 7 18.32 53.97 48.90
CA LYS A 7 19.12 53.45 47.77
C LYS A 7 20.15 52.36 48.10
N SER A 8 19.83 51.12 47.75
CA SER A 8 20.67 50.36 46.82
C SER A 8 19.85 49.27 46.14
N LEU A 9 19.68 49.53 44.84
CA LEU A 9 19.32 48.67 43.72
C LEU A 9 18.72 47.29 43.96
N ILE A 10 17.51 47.19 43.41
CA ILE A 10 16.83 46.04 42.83
C ILE A 10 17.78 45.17 42.00
N LEU A 11 17.85 43.87 42.30
CA LEU A 11 17.96 42.84 41.28
C LEU A 11 17.30 41.54 41.79
N ALA A 12 15.98 41.49 41.67
CA ALA A 12 15.21 40.26 41.86
C ALA A 12 15.25 39.47 40.55
N THR A 13 16.16 38.51 40.45
CA THR A 13 16.15 37.51 39.37
C THR A 13 15.07 36.48 39.68
N ILE A 14 13.85 36.76 39.21
CA ILE A 14 12.76 35.78 39.20
C ILE A 14 13.10 34.74 38.13
N LEU A 15 13.56 33.56 38.57
CA LEU A 15 13.52 32.33 37.77
C LEU A 15 12.04 31.99 37.55
N LEU A 16 11.47 32.46 36.44
CA LEU A 16 10.25 31.91 35.87
C LEU A 16 10.65 30.65 35.11
N PRO A 17 10.36 29.43 35.59
CA PRO A 17 10.21 28.33 34.68
C PRO A 17 8.98 28.67 33.84
N THR A 18 9.19 29.11 32.61
CA THR A 18 8.18 28.99 31.57
C THR A 18 7.92 27.50 31.41
N SER A 19 7.03 26.95 32.22
CA SER A 19 6.28 25.76 31.86
C SER A 19 5.51 26.16 30.61
N ALA A 20 6.16 25.98 29.47
CA ALA A 20 5.49 25.84 28.21
C ALA A 20 4.47 24.73 28.43
N LEU A 21 3.22 25.14 28.66
CA LEU A 21 2.06 24.36 28.31
C LEU A 21 2.17 24.14 26.81
N VAL A 22 3.00 23.17 26.43
CA VAL A 22 2.80 22.39 25.22
C VAL A 22 1.48 21.69 25.49
N ILE A 23 0.39 22.37 25.12
CA ILE A 23 -0.84 21.68 24.81
C ILE A 23 -0.43 20.77 23.67
N ALA A 24 -0.11 19.52 23.99
CA ALA A 24 -0.17 18.45 23.03
C ALA A 24 -1.62 18.47 22.54
N GLN A 25 -1.86 19.16 21.42
CA GLN A 25 -3.05 18.92 20.64
C GLN A 25 -2.94 17.44 20.28
N SER A 26 -3.65 16.60 21.03
CA SER A 26 -4.01 15.31 20.49
C SER A 26 -4.71 15.62 19.19
N GLU A 27 -4.09 15.28 18.05
CA GLU A 27 -4.82 15.03 16.83
C GLU A 27 -5.77 13.86 17.13
N GLN A 28 -6.86 14.14 17.83
CA GLN A 28 -8.10 13.44 17.59
C GLN A 28 -8.53 13.91 16.21
N LEU A 29 -7.95 13.28 15.18
CA LEU A 29 -8.51 13.26 13.85
C LEU A 29 -9.97 12.88 14.06
N ILE A 30 -10.89 13.84 13.90
CA ILE A 30 -12.32 13.55 13.88
C ILE A 30 -12.48 12.68 12.62
N LYS A 31 -12.42 11.36 12.78
CA LYS A 31 -12.68 10.41 11.70
C LYS A 31 -14.17 10.58 11.43
N GLU A 32 -14.49 11.44 10.46
CA GLU A 32 -15.86 11.66 10.02
C GLU A 32 -16.41 10.28 9.63
N PHE A 33 -17.34 9.78 10.44
CA PHE A 33 -17.86 8.42 10.27
C PHE A 33 -18.86 8.45 9.13
N ARG A 34 -18.36 8.33 7.90
CA ARG A 34 -19.18 8.18 6.69
C ARG A 34 -19.64 6.74 6.58
N THR A 35 -20.89 6.57 6.20
CA THR A 35 -21.42 5.27 5.81
C THR A 35 -20.75 4.79 4.51
N PRO A 36 -20.72 3.47 4.25
CA PRO A 36 -20.21 2.93 2.99
C PRO A 36 -20.86 3.59 1.77
N GLN A 37 -22.17 3.81 1.81
CA GLN A 37 -22.90 4.42 0.70
C GLN A 37 -22.46 5.87 0.46
N GLU A 38 -22.31 6.69 1.51
CA GLU A 38 -21.83 8.07 1.39
C GLU A 38 -20.41 8.14 0.82
N ILE A 39 -19.55 7.19 1.18
CA ILE A 39 -18.21 7.07 0.59
C ILE A 39 -18.34 6.79 -0.91
N LEU A 40 -19.07 5.74 -1.29
CA LEU A 40 -19.23 5.35 -2.71
C LEU A 40 -19.85 6.48 -3.54
N ASP A 41 -20.90 7.12 -3.03
CA ASP A 41 -21.59 8.22 -3.70
C ASP A 41 -20.68 9.45 -3.88
N SER A 42 -19.77 9.72 -2.94
CA SER A 42 -18.80 10.84 -3.05
C SER A 42 -17.83 10.68 -4.22
N TYR A 43 -17.58 9.45 -4.65
CA TYR A 43 -16.77 9.14 -5.83
C TYR A 43 -17.60 8.96 -7.11
N GLY A 44 -18.93 9.07 -7.05
CA GLY A 44 -19.82 8.79 -8.17
C GLY A 44 -20.00 7.29 -8.45
N GLY A 45 -19.81 6.45 -7.43
CA GLY A 45 -20.05 5.00 -7.47
C GLY A 45 -18.80 4.14 -7.33
N LEU A 46 -19.01 2.82 -7.20
CA LEU A 46 -17.98 1.83 -6.87
C LEU A 46 -16.78 1.87 -7.81
N LYS A 47 -17.01 1.94 -9.13
CA LYS A 47 -15.94 1.84 -10.13
C LYS A 47 -14.86 2.92 -9.98
N HIS A 48 -15.26 4.15 -9.63
CA HIS A 48 -14.31 5.23 -9.41
C HIS A 48 -13.76 5.20 -7.98
N ALA A 49 -14.61 4.88 -7.00
CA ALA A 49 -14.23 4.74 -5.61
C ALA A 49 -13.09 3.73 -5.42
N VAL A 50 -13.18 2.57 -6.08
CA VAL A 50 -12.15 1.50 -6.05
C VAL A 50 -10.75 2.00 -6.37
N LEU A 51 -10.63 3.01 -7.24
CA LEU A 51 -9.34 3.52 -7.71
C LEU A 51 -8.83 4.72 -6.91
N GLN A 52 -9.70 5.37 -6.13
CA GLN A 52 -9.45 6.71 -5.57
C GLN A 52 -9.72 6.83 -4.07
N MET A 53 -10.42 5.86 -3.48
CA MET A 53 -10.71 5.89 -2.05
C MET A 53 -9.44 5.65 -1.23
N THR A 54 -9.36 6.34 -0.11
CA THR A 54 -8.29 6.19 0.87
C THR A 54 -8.32 4.81 1.52
N ARG A 55 -7.21 4.45 2.16
CA ARG A 55 -7.11 3.20 2.92
C ARG A 55 -8.17 3.08 4.02
N ASP A 56 -8.48 4.18 4.69
CA ASP A 56 -9.49 4.22 5.76
C ASP A 56 -10.91 4.01 5.21
N GLU A 57 -11.22 4.62 4.06
CA GLU A 57 -12.50 4.40 3.38
C GLU A 57 -12.63 2.95 2.90
N TRP A 58 -11.55 2.36 2.40
CA TRP A 58 -11.49 0.95 2.02
C TRP A 58 -11.81 -0.01 3.17
N GLU A 59 -11.38 0.32 4.39
CA GLU A 59 -11.69 -0.45 5.59
C GLU A 59 -13.19 -0.44 5.89
N ILE A 60 -13.83 0.72 5.76
CA ILE A 60 -15.27 0.91 5.99
C ILE A 60 -16.09 0.20 4.91
N VAL A 61 -15.75 0.43 3.64
CA VAL A 61 -16.53 -0.07 2.49
C VAL A 61 -16.47 -1.60 2.40
N ARG A 62 -15.32 -2.23 2.66
CA ARG A 62 -15.21 -3.71 2.58
C ARG A 62 -15.79 -4.45 3.78
N ALA A 63 -15.88 -3.80 4.93
CA ALA A 63 -16.53 -4.37 6.11
C ALA A 63 -18.07 -4.36 5.98
N TRP A 64 -18.61 -3.66 4.98
CA TRP A 64 -20.04 -3.58 4.75
C TRP A 64 -20.60 -4.87 4.18
N GLU A 65 -21.67 -5.40 4.78
CA GLU A 65 -22.37 -6.61 4.29
C GLU A 65 -22.86 -6.49 2.85
N GLY A 66 -23.19 -5.27 2.39
CA GLY A 66 -23.62 -5.00 1.02
C GLY A 66 -22.49 -4.86 -0.01
N PHE A 67 -21.22 -5.07 0.39
CA PHE A 67 -20.10 -4.95 -0.52
C PHE A 67 -20.12 -6.05 -1.58
N ASP A 68 -20.30 -5.67 -2.84
CA ASP A 68 -20.23 -6.60 -3.97
C ASP A 68 -18.78 -6.83 -4.38
N GLU A 69 -18.19 -7.91 -3.85
CA GLU A 69 -16.81 -8.30 -4.16
C GLU A 69 -16.63 -8.64 -5.65
N ASN A 70 -17.66 -9.16 -6.33
CA ASN A 70 -17.58 -9.46 -7.76
C ASN A 70 -17.57 -8.18 -8.60
N GLU A 71 -18.39 -7.20 -8.26
CA GLU A 71 -18.40 -5.91 -8.95
C GLU A 71 -17.06 -5.18 -8.75
N TYR A 72 -16.49 -5.24 -7.55
CA TYR A 72 -15.15 -4.72 -7.27
C TYR A 72 -14.08 -5.37 -8.15
N ILE A 73 -14.00 -6.71 -8.17
CA ILE A 73 -13.02 -7.44 -8.99
C ILE A 73 -13.21 -7.12 -10.47
N ALA A 74 -14.45 -7.03 -10.94
CA ALA A 74 -14.75 -6.66 -12.31
C ALA A 74 -14.31 -5.22 -12.64
N ALA A 75 -14.56 -4.25 -11.76
CA ALA A 75 -14.10 -2.87 -11.92
C ALA A 75 -12.57 -2.78 -12.00
N LEU A 76 -11.87 -3.50 -11.13
CA LEU A 76 -10.41 -3.57 -11.13
C LEU A 76 -9.88 -4.18 -12.43
N LYS A 77 -10.50 -5.26 -12.91
CA LYS A 77 -10.14 -5.89 -14.18
C LYS A 77 -10.32 -4.93 -15.36
N VAL A 78 -11.46 -4.25 -15.46
CA VAL A 78 -11.72 -3.27 -16.53
C VAL A 78 -10.68 -2.16 -16.53
N PHE A 79 -10.34 -1.63 -15.35
CA PHE A 79 -9.30 -0.61 -15.23
C PHE A 79 -7.92 -1.14 -15.65
N LYS A 80 -7.55 -2.35 -15.25
CA LYS A 80 -6.27 -2.96 -15.67
C LYS A 80 -6.25 -3.22 -17.18
N ASP A 81 -7.35 -3.68 -17.75
CA ASP A 81 -7.46 -3.97 -19.17
C ASP A 81 -7.37 -2.70 -20.03
N SER A 82 -7.72 -1.52 -19.51
CA SER A 82 -7.57 -0.24 -20.23
C SER A 82 -6.12 0.14 -20.53
N TYR A 83 -5.14 -0.53 -19.90
CA TYR A 83 -3.71 -0.35 -20.18
C TYR A 83 -3.11 -1.46 -21.05
N ALA A 84 -3.93 -2.33 -21.66
CA ALA A 84 -3.44 -3.44 -22.48
C ALA A 84 -2.51 -2.98 -23.61
N ASP A 85 -2.92 -1.95 -24.37
CA ASP A 85 -2.12 -1.42 -25.49
C ASP A 85 -0.81 -0.78 -25.02
N GLU A 86 -0.86 -0.03 -23.91
CA GLU A 86 0.33 0.58 -23.33
C GLU A 86 1.31 -0.48 -22.80
N ARG A 87 0.82 -1.56 -22.19
CA ARG A 87 1.64 -2.71 -21.80
C ARG A 87 2.29 -3.38 -23.00
N ALA A 88 1.54 -3.58 -24.08
CA ALA A 88 2.05 -4.17 -25.32
C ALA A 88 3.16 -3.30 -25.93
N ARG A 89 2.93 -1.99 -26.04
CA ARG A 89 3.94 -1.02 -26.51
C ARG A 89 5.21 -1.05 -25.66
N ARG A 90 5.07 -1.02 -24.32
CA ARG A 90 6.22 -1.08 -23.41
C ARG A 90 6.96 -2.41 -23.49
N LYS A 91 6.27 -3.53 -23.75
CA LYS A 91 6.90 -4.83 -23.99
C LYS A 91 7.81 -4.78 -25.22
N GLU A 92 7.33 -4.24 -26.33
CA GLU A 92 8.15 -4.09 -27.54
C GLU A 92 9.40 -3.23 -27.29
N GLU A 93 9.26 -2.13 -26.53
CA GLU A 93 10.39 -1.28 -26.16
C GLU A 93 11.42 -2.00 -25.29
N ARG A 94 10.98 -2.82 -24.32
CA ARG A 94 11.87 -3.62 -23.49
C ARG A 94 12.61 -4.68 -24.31
N LEU A 95 11.92 -5.36 -25.22
CA LEU A 95 12.53 -6.35 -26.10
C LEU A 95 13.61 -5.72 -27.00
N LYS A 96 13.35 -4.55 -27.59
CA LYS A 96 14.35 -3.81 -28.38
C LYS A 96 15.58 -3.44 -27.54
N LYS A 97 15.38 -3.02 -26.29
CA LYS A 97 16.48 -2.69 -25.36
C LYS A 97 17.28 -3.93 -24.98
N ALA A 98 16.61 -5.04 -24.67
CA ALA A 98 17.28 -6.30 -24.31
C ALA A 98 18.15 -6.82 -25.46
N GLN A 99 17.68 -6.71 -26.71
CA GLN A 99 18.46 -7.05 -27.91
C GLN A 99 19.67 -6.13 -28.14
N ALA A 100 19.66 -4.92 -27.57
CA ALA A 100 20.73 -3.95 -27.69
C ALA A 100 21.79 -4.06 -26.58
N THR A 101 21.65 -5.00 -25.64
CA THR A 101 22.58 -5.20 -24.52
C THR A 101 23.23 -6.58 -24.58
N ASP A 102 24.56 -6.62 -24.62
CA ASP A 102 25.33 -7.88 -24.73
C ASP A 102 25.32 -8.74 -23.45
N CYS A 103 24.87 -8.19 -22.32
CA CYS A 103 24.93 -8.88 -21.02
C CYS A 103 23.72 -9.78 -20.72
N GLY A 104 22.66 -9.77 -21.54
CA GLY A 104 21.44 -10.52 -21.25
C GLY A 104 20.77 -10.12 -19.92
N CYS A 105 21.02 -8.92 -19.43
CA CYS A 105 20.62 -8.48 -18.09
C CYS A 105 19.11 -8.29 -17.91
N TRP A 106 18.33 -8.36 -18.99
CA TRP A 106 16.87 -8.32 -18.95
C TRP A 106 16.31 -9.61 -19.52
N VAL A 107 15.49 -10.30 -18.73
CA VAL A 107 14.69 -11.44 -19.18
C VAL A 107 13.24 -10.96 -19.21
N GLU A 108 12.67 -10.84 -20.41
CA GLU A 108 11.25 -10.54 -20.54
C GLU A 108 10.46 -11.79 -20.13
N PRO A 109 9.49 -11.67 -19.20
CA PRO A 109 8.64 -12.79 -18.85
C PRO A 109 7.91 -13.33 -20.08
N ASP A 110 8.04 -14.64 -20.29
CA ASP A 110 7.31 -15.39 -21.31
C ASP A 110 6.22 -16.25 -20.65
N ASP A 111 5.60 -17.12 -21.43
CA ASP A 111 4.50 -17.97 -20.98
C ASP A 111 4.96 -19.02 -19.95
N THR A 112 6.25 -19.14 -19.62
CA THR A 112 6.74 -20.03 -18.55
C THR A 112 6.67 -19.39 -17.16
N TYR A 113 6.49 -18.07 -17.10
CA TYR A 113 6.41 -17.32 -15.84
C TYR A 113 5.03 -17.42 -15.21
N MET A 114 4.99 -17.44 -13.88
CA MET A 114 3.74 -17.34 -13.12
C MET A 114 3.32 -15.88 -12.97
N THR A 115 2.05 -15.59 -13.23
CA THR A 115 1.45 -14.28 -13.00
C THR A 115 0.65 -14.30 -11.71
N LEU A 116 0.97 -13.39 -10.78
CA LEU A 116 0.20 -13.22 -9.56
C LEU A 116 -1.03 -12.35 -9.84
N VAL A 117 -2.22 -12.86 -9.51
CA VAL A 117 -3.51 -12.24 -9.86
C VAL A 117 -4.45 -12.13 -8.66
N PRO A 118 -5.38 -11.15 -8.65
CA PRO A 118 -6.54 -11.16 -7.74
C PRO A 118 -7.36 -12.45 -7.87
N PRO A 119 -8.21 -12.77 -6.87
CA PRO A 119 -9.18 -13.84 -6.99
C PRO A 119 -9.95 -13.72 -8.32
N PRO A 120 -9.97 -14.77 -9.15
CA PRO A 120 -10.50 -14.68 -10.51
C PRO A 120 -12.04 -14.63 -10.60
N GLY A 121 -12.73 -14.54 -9.45
CA GLY A 121 -14.18 -14.68 -9.37
C GLY A 121 -14.66 -15.99 -9.97
N LEU A 122 -15.78 -15.94 -10.70
CA LEU A 122 -16.42 -17.11 -11.33
C LEU A 122 -15.60 -17.75 -12.48
N GLY A 123 -14.57 -17.06 -12.99
CA GLY A 123 -13.79 -17.51 -14.16
C GLY A 123 -12.67 -18.52 -13.84
N GLY A 124 -12.27 -18.64 -12.58
CA GLY A 124 -11.12 -19.46 -12.19
C GLY A 124 -9.78 -18.92 -12.71
N LEU A 125 -8.67 -19.51 -12.22
CA LEU A 125 -7.33 -19.11 -12.63
C LEU A 125 -7.06 -19.55 -14.07
N GLY A 126 -6.44 -18.68 -14.86
CA GLY A 126 -5.89 -18.99 -16.15
C GLY A 126 -4.64 -19.87 -16.07
N PRO A 127 -4.09 -20.28 -17.23
CA PRO A 127 -2.80 -20.97 -17.26
C PRO A 127 -1.72 -20.08 -16.66
N ASN A 128 -0.87 -20.65 -15.81
CA ASN A 128 0.26 -19.95 -15.19
C ASN A 128 -0.14 -18.75 -14.33
N GLU A 129 -1.37 -18.74 -13.81
CA GLU A 129 -1.82 -17.76 -12.83
C GLU A 129 -1.78 -18.34 -11.42
N VAL A 130 -1.32 -17.53 -10.47
CA VAL A 130 -1.34 -17.84 -9.05
C VAL A 130 -2.12 -16.75 -8.34
N GLN A 131 -3.12 -17.15 -7.57
CA GLN A 131 -3.90 -16.20 -6.79
C GLN A 131 -3.05 -15.59 -5.67
N TRP A 132 -3.21 -14.29 -5.41
CA TRP A 132 -2.75 -13.66 -4.18
C TRP A 132 -3.30 -14.38 -2.94
N ALA A 133 -2.44 -14.67 -1.96
CA ALA A 133 -2.85 -15.37 -0.74
C ALA A 133 -3.52 -14.45 0.28
N THR A 134 -3.17 -13.16 0.28
CA THR A 134 -3.67 -12.18 1.24
C THR A 134 -4.12 -10.90 0.56
N GLN A 135 -5.07 -10.21 1.17
CA GLN A 135 -5.41 -8.82 0.87
C GLN A 135 -5.40 -7.99 2.15
N GLY A 136 -5.01 -6.73 2.03
CA GLY A 136 -5.02 -5.74 3.10
C GLY A 136 -5.40 -4.37 2.56
N GLY A 137 -5.40 -3.36 3.43
CA GLY A 137 -5.52 -1.93 3.08
C GLY A 137 -6.49 -1.61 1.94
N ALA A 138 -5.96 -1.23 0.79
CA ALA A 138 -6.75 -0.82 -0.39
C ALA A 138 -7.17 -1.97 -1.34
N GLY A 139 -7.10 -3.22 -0.87
CA GLY A 139 -7.58 -4.40 -1.58
C GLY A 139 -6.52 -5.12 -2.40
N TRP A 140 -7.02 -5.99 -3.29
CA TRP A 140 -6.24 -6.75 -4.25
C TRP A 140 -5.41 -5.83 -5.14
N ASP A 141 -4.21 -6.30 -5.52
CA ASP A 141 -3.19 -5.58 -6.29
C ASP A 141 -2.59 -4.33 -5.61
N VAL A 142 -3.05 -3.93 -4.42
CA VAL A 142 -2.44 -2.83 -3.67
C VAL A 142 -1.62 -3.32 -2.50
N ASP A 143 -2.22 -4.10 -1.60
CA ASP A 143 -1.60 -4.63 -0.38
C ASP A 143 -1.87 -6.13 -0.31
N CYS A 144 -1.12 -6.90 -1.09
CA CYS A 144 -1.28 -8.35 -1.15
C CYS A 144 0.08 -9.05 -1.23
N ALA A 145 0.11 -10.30 -0.79
CA ALA A 145 1.28 -11.16 -0.86
C ALA A 145 0.95 -12.49 -1.56
N SER A 146 1.94 -13.06 -2.21
CA SER A 146 1.88 -14.40 -2.77
C SER A 146 1.68 -15.44 -1.65
N PRO A 147 1.24 -16.66 -1.99
CA PRO A 147 1.52 -17.82 -1.15
C PRO A 147 3.05 -18.01 -1.00
N PRO A 148 3.51 -18.82 -0.04
CA PRO A 148 4.93 -19.16 0.07
C PRO A 148 5.44 -19.80 -1.22
N ILE A 149 6.56 -19.28 -1.74
CA ILE A 149 7.22 -19.79 -2.94
C ILE A 149 8.47 -20.54 -2.51
N GLN A 150 8.46 -21.86 -2.71
CA GLN A 150 9.55 -22.74 -2.29
C GLN A 150 10.77 -22.62 -3.21
N PHE A 151 11.97 -22.71 -2.63
CA PHE A 151 13.20 -22.85 -3.40
C PHE A 151 13.35 -24.27 -3.94
N PRO A 152 13.51 -24.46 -5.27
CA PRO A 152 13.58 -25.78 -5.85
C PRO A 152 14.94 -26.44 -5.58
N GLY A 153 15.03 -27.20 -4.48
CA GLY A 153 16.20 -28.05 -4.17
C GLY A 153 17.41 -27.32 -3.59
N TRP A 154 17.23 -26.12 -3.06
CA TRP A 154 18.27 -25.33 -2.39
C TRP A 154 17.67 -24.50 -1.25
N THR A 155 18.53 -23.93 -0.41
CA THR A 155 18.15 -23.04 0.71
C THR A 155 18.89 -21.71 0.61
N PHE A 156 18.25 -20.63 1.02
CA PHE A 156 18.83 -19.29 1.04
C PHE A 156 19.30 -18.92 2.44
N GLU A 157 20.57 -18.48 2.59
CA GLU A 157 21.07 -17.94 3.85
C GLU A 157 21.07 -16.41 3.80
N LEU A 158 20.37 -15.77 4.75
CA LEU A 158 20.34 -14.32 4.91
C LEU A 158 20.63 -13.97 6.36
N TYR A 159 21.78 -13.31 6.59
CA TYR A 159 22.24 -12.88 7.91
C TYR A 159 22.25 -13.98 9.00
N GLY A 160 22.65 -15.21 8.62
CA GLY A 160 22.74 -16.35 9.53
C GLY A 160 21.42 -17.11 9.75
N SER A 161 20.34 -16.69 9.10
CA SER A 161 19.08 -17.44 9.03
C SER A 161 19.00 -18.18 7.70
N VAL A 162 18.50 -19.43 7.73
CA VAL A 162 18.31 -20.27 6.54
C VAL A 162 16.83 -20.37 6.22
N TYR A 163 16.49 -20.14 4.95
CA TYR A 163 15.13 -20.12 4.42
C TYR A 163 15.01 -21.14 3.28
N ASP A 164 13.86 -21.80 3.20
CA ASP A 164 13.45 -22.70 2.12
C ASP A 164 12.35 -22.11 1.23
N GLU A 165 11.83 -20.94 1.59
CA GLU A 165 10.78 -20.24 0.87
C GLU A 165 10.96 -18.72 0.87
N PHE A 166 10.18 -18.04 0.03
CA PHE A 166 10.05 -16.59 0.02
C PHE A 166 8.63 -16.16 -0.37
N TYR A 167 8.33 -14.89 -0.16
CA TYR A 167 7.06 -14.26 -0.50
C TYR A 167 7.32 -13.06 -1.40
N VAL A 168 6.44 -12.83 -2.36
CA VAL A 168 6.42 -11.62 -3.18
C VAL A 168 5.19 -10.81 -2.83
N ASN A 169 5.35 -9.52 -2.56
CA ASN A 169 4.21 -8.62 -2.39
C ASN A 169 3.93 -7.76 -3.62
N SER A 170 2.75 -7.13 -3.63
CA SER A 170 2.30 -6.20 -4.67
C SER A 170 3.23 -5.02 -4.95
N LYS A 171 4.19 -4.73 -4.06
CA LYS A 171 5.21 -3.67 -4.25
C LYS A 171 6.51 -4.21 -4.86
N GLY A 172 6.55 -5.50 -5.20
CA GLY A 172 7.73 -6.17 -5.75
C GLY A 172 8.83 -6.41 -4.72
N MET A 173 8.52 -6.32 -3.42
CA MET A 173 9.48 -6.69 -2.38
C MET A 173 9.43 -8.19 -2.13
N ILE A 174 10.60 -8.76 -1.86
CA ILE A 174 10.78 -10.15 -1.48
C ILE A 174 10.95 -10.19 0.04
N SER A 175 10.14 -11.02 0.69
CA SER A 175 10.28 -11.37 2.11
C SER A 175 10.67 -12.83 2.25
N PHE A 176 11.40 -13.15 3.31
CA PHE A 176 11.86 -14.50 3.65
C PHE A 176 11.39 -14.83 5.07
#